data_AF-W7TFD0-F1
#
_entry.id   AF-W7TFD0-F1
#
_cell.length_a   1.000
_cell.length_b   1.000
_cell.length_c   1.000
_cell.angle_alpha   90.00
_cell.angle_beta   90.00
_cell.angle_gamma   90.00
#
_symmetry.space_group_name_H-M   'P 1'
#
loop_
_entity.id
_entity.type
_entity.pdbx_description
1 polymer ?
#
loop_
_entity_poly.entity_id
_entity_poly.type
_entity_poly.pdbx_seq_one_letter_code
_entity_poly.pdbx_strand_id
1 'polypeptide(L)'
;MSEESMPLDTRFNEVEGGQDLYPDEKGVWNLVEEGEMKVQAAPMVHTVPCVGFVVTEKDKPGRLRAEYVRPIVERNKAGLLEQGLSDPNKIFRLLKTLQPGEAVNLPDGTLLRAEEVMEAAKQGRKIVICGDTSDASGIAALAQDCDVLVHEATNAFLLPFDKGTYMDVERFARAHGHSTPQMAGHFAHRVRAKRLIMTHFSPRYKGDLSPESLAIMKRLEDMARKTSKLRADRVLAAHDLMLVPIPSPHKMAEVGADD
;
A
#
# COMPACT_ATOMS: atom_id res chain seq x y z
N MET A 1 39.84 32.09 16.37
CA MET A 1 38.61 31.83 17.13
C MET A 1 38.08 30.51 16.63
N SER A 2 38.24 29.46 17.41
CA SER A 2 37.80 28.10 17.09
C SER A 2 36.27 28.06 17.01
N GLU A 3 35.73 27.59 15.89
CA GLU A 3 34.32 27.20 15.79
C GLU A 3 34.13 25.95 16.65
N GLU A 4 33.63 26.13 17.87
CA GLU A 4 33.09 25.03 18.66
C GLU A 4 31.82 24.53 17.96
N SER A 5 31.90 23.33 17.36
CA SER A 5 30.72 22.60 16.92
C SER A 5 29.87 22.31 18.15
N MET A 6 28.74 23.00 18.31
CA MET A 6 27.75 22.62 19.30
C MET A 6 27.28 21.19 18.95
N PRO A 7 27.39 20.21 19.87
CA PRO A 7 26.85 18.89 19.63
C PRO A 7 25.34 19.03 19.43
N LEU A 8 24.82 18.53 18.31
CA LEU A 8 23.37 18.40 18.11
C LEU A 8 22.84 17.52 19.25
N ASP A 9 21.96 18.08 20.09
CA ASP A 9 21.19 17.26 21.04
C ASP A 9 20.22 16.39 20.22
N THR A 10 20.57 15.13 20.06
CA THR A 10 19.79 14.16 19.27
C THR A 10 18.49 13.77 19.96
N ARG A 11 18.26 14.19 21.21
CA ARG A 11 17.12 13.78 22.05
C ARG A 11 15.86 14.63 21.88
N PHE A 12 15.83 15.51 20.87
CA PHE A 12 14.65 16.32 20.59
C PHE A 12 13.46 15.41 20.23
N ASN A 13 12.47 15.31 21.13
CA ASN A 13 11.28 14.44 21.07
C ASN A 13 11.47 12.96 21.49
N GLU A 14 12.56 12.59 22.16
CA GLU A 14 12.67 11.26 22.77
C GLU A 14 11.86 11.18 24.07
N VAL A 15 10.96 10.20 24.16
CA VAL A 15 10.21 9.89 25.39
C VAL A 15 11.04 8.95 26.25
N GLU A 16 11.06 9.16 27.56
CA GLU A 16 11.69 8.23 28.51
C GLU A 16 11.11 6.82 28.35
N GLY A 17 11.98 5.83 28.12
CA GLY A 17 11.57 4.45 27.79
C GLY A 17 11.34 4.18 26.29
N GLY A 18 11.64 5.15 25.42
CA GLY A 18 11.68 4.94 23.97
C GLY A 18 12.72 3.90 23.54
N GLN A 19 12.52 3.32 22.37
CA GLN A 19 13.43 2.34 21.78
C GLN A 19 13.96 2.88 20.46
N ASP A 20 15.28 2.87 20.31
CA ASP A 20 15.92 3.10 19.02
C ASP A 20 15.60 1.95 18.06
N LEU A 21 15.15 2.32 16.86
CA LEU A 21 14.91 1.37 15.78
C LEU A 21 16.00 1.53 14.73
N TYR A 22 16.72 0.43 14.48
CA TYR A 22 17.76 0.36 13.47
C TYR A 22 17.27 -0.37 12.23
N PRO A 23 17.74 -0.01 11.03
CA PRO A 23 17.37 -0.73 9.83
C PRO A 23 18.00 -2.12 9.81
N ASP A 24 17.34 -3.06 9.14
CA ASP A 24 17.90 -4.37 8.84
C ASP A 24 19.02 -4.31 7.78
N GLU A 25 19.57 -5.47 7.42
CA GLU A 25 20.64 -5.59 6.40
C GLU A 25 20.26 -5.04 5.02
N LYS A 26 18.95 -4.84 4.76
CA LYS A 26 18.42 -4.28 3.51
C LYS A 26 18.12 -2.79 3.62
N GLY A 27 18.45 -2.15 4.74
CA GLY A 27 18.15 -0.75 4.99
C GLY A 27 16.69 -0.50 5.39
N VAL A 28 15.96 -1.52 5.85
CA VAL A 28 14.53 -1.42 6.16
C VAL A 28 14.31 -1.39 7.66
N TRP A 29 13.56 -0.39 8.15
CA TRP A 29 13.10 -0.36 9.53
C TRP A 29 11.78 -1.12 9.67
N ASN A 30 11.73 -2.11 10.57
CA ASN A 30 10.51 -2.82 10.94
C ASN A 30 9.92 -2.15 12.18
N LEU A 31 8.88 -1.33 12.00
CA LEU A 31 8.41 -0.41 13.03
C LEU A 31 7.32 -1.03 13.91
N VAL A 32 6.29 -1.60 13.27
CA VAL A 32 5.13 -2.17 13.95
C VAL A 32 4.73 -3.47 13.28
N GLU A 33 4.50 -4.51 14.09
CA GLU A 33 3.85 -5.74 13.66
C GLU A 33 2.83 -6.17 14.72
N GLU A 34 1.71 -5.46 14.78
CA GLU A 34 0.67 -5.67 15.78
C GLU A 34 -0.69 -5.94 15.13
N GLY A 35 -1.41 -6.92 15.68
CA GLY A 35 -2.71 -7.34 15.15
C GLY A 35 -2.66 -7.70 13.67
N GLU A 36 -3.52 -7.06 12.88
CA GLU A 36 -3.65 -7.27 11.43
C GLU A 36 -2.74 -6.36 10.60
N MET A 37 -1.86 -5.55 11.19
CA MET A 37 -1.10 -4.53 10.47
C MET A 37 0.41 -4.73 10.63
N LYS A 38 1.14 -4.38 9.56
CA LYS A 38 2.59 -4.29 9.53
C LYS A 38 3.00 -2.94 8.98
N VAL A 39 3.90 -2.24 9.66
CA VAL A 39 4.46 -0.96 9.23
C VAL A 39 5.97 -1.09 9.10
N GLN A 40 6.48 -0.74 7.92
CA GLN A 40 7.92 -0.70 7.62
C GLN A 40 8.30 0.68 7.10
N ALA A 41 9.55 1.07 7.25
CA ALA A 41 10.09 2.28 6.63
C ALA A 41 11.38 1.98 5.84
N ALA A 42 11.67 2.83 4.85
CA ALA A 42 12.86 2.73 4.01
C ALA A 42 13.38 4.14 3.66
N PRO A 43 14.69 4.29 3.40
CA PRO A 43 15.31 5.60 3.22
C PRO A 43 14.93 6.24 1.88
N MET A 44 14.70 7.54 1.90
CA MET A 44 14.42 8.38 0.73
C MET A 44 15.60 9.31 0.44
N VAL A 45 15.77 9.70 -0.83
CA VAL A 45 16.75 10.72 -1.20
C VAL A 45 16.13 12.12 -1.07
N HIS A 46 16.57 12.88 -0.07
CA HIS A 46 16.18 14.26 0.18
C HIS A 46 17.37 15.08 0.69
N THR A 47 17.21 16.39 0.92
CA THR A 47 18.29 17.27 1.40
C THR A 47 18.70 17.00 2.86
N VAL A 48 17.78 16.42 3.63
CA VAL A 48 17.99 15.91 4.99
C VAL A 48 17.54 14.46 5.06
N PRO A 49 17.93 13.68 6.09
CA PRO A 49 17.45 12.31 6.28
C PRO A 49 15.91 12.25 6.23
N CYS A 50 15.40 11.42 5.32
CA CYS A 50 13.97 11.25 5.09
C CYS A 50 13.67 9.77 4.87
N VAL A 51 12.47 9.34 5.25
CA VAL A 51 11.99 7.96 5.07
C VAL A 51 10.60 7.96 4.44
N GLY A 52 10.29 6.88 3.74
CA GLY A 52 8.93 6.55 3.33
C GLY A 52 8.41 5.37 4.15
N PHE A 53 7.09 5.25 4.29
CA PHE A 53 6.43 4.21 5.06
C PHE A 53 5.63 3.27 4.16
N VAL A 54 5.65 1.98 4.48
CA VAL A 54 4.78 0.97 3.89
C VAL A 54 3.90 0.37 4.97
N VAL A 55 2.59 0.53 4.81
CA VAL A 55 1.56 0.00 5.71
C VAL A 55 0.88 -1.16 4.98
N THR A 56 1.00 -2.37 5.55
CA THR A 56 0.44 -3.60 4.98
C THR A 56 -0.54 -4.21 5.97
N GLU A 57 -1.78 -4.41 5.54
CA GLU A 57 -2.72 -5.31 6.23
C GLU A 57 -2.32 -6.75 5.93
N LYS A 58 -2.36 -7.63 6.95
CA LYS A 58 -2.07 -9.05 6.79
C LYS A 58 -3.16 -9.73 5.96
N ASP A 59 -2.76 -10.72 5.18
CA ASP A 59 -3.70 -11.54 4.42
C ASP A 59 -4.66 -12.27 5.37
N LYS A 60 -5.94 -12.30 4.99
CA LYS A 60 -6.99 -12.97 5.75
C LYS A 60 -7.28 -14.33 5.12
N PRO A 61 -7.50 -15.39 5.91
CA PRO A 61 -7.91 -16.67 5.33
C PRO A 61 -9.20 -16.51 4.54
N GLY A 62 -9.34 -17.30 3.48
CA GLY A 62 -10.58 -17.38 2.70
C GLY A 62 -11.75 -17.84 3.57
N ARG A 63 -12.98 -17.57 3.14
CA ARG A 63 -14.15 -18.12 3.85
C ARG A 63 -14.31 -19.58 3.50
N LEU A 64 -14.86 -20.35 4.42
CA LEU A 64 -15.32 -21.70 4.12
C LEU A 64 -16.49 -21.61 3.12
N ARG A 65 -16.45 -22.42 2.06
CA ARG A 65 -17.53 -22.58 1.08
C ARG A 65 -18.68 -23.36 1.70
N ALA A 66 -19.40 -22.72 2.61
CA ALA A 66 -20.41 -23.37 3.44
C ALA A 66 -21.52 -24.05 2.61
N GLU A 67 -21.89 -23.47 1.47
CA GLU A 67 -22.90 -24.04 0.57
C GLU A 67 -22.45 -25.35 -0.07
N TYR A 68 -21.16 -25.49 -0.38
CA TYR A 68 -20.56 -26.73 -0.87
C TYR A 68 -20.38 -27.76 0.25
N VAL A 69 -19.85 -27.32 1.40
CA VAL A 69 -19.44 -28.22 2.49
C VAL A 69 -20.62 -28.73 3.30
N ARG A 70 -21.62 -27.90 3.60
CA ARG A 70 -22.76 -28.26 4.47
C ARG A 70 -23.53 -29.51 4.00
N PRO A 71 -23.93 -29.67 2.72
CA PRO A 71 -24.60 -30.89 2.28
C PRO A 71 -23.68 -32.12 2.36
N ILE A 72 -22.36 -31.96 2.19
CA ILE A 72 -21.39 -33.04 2.34
C ILE A 72 -21.30 -33.50 3.79
N VAL A 73 -21.24 -32.57 4.73
CA VAL A 73 -21.20 -32.86 6.17
C VAL A 73 -22.51 -33.50 6.65
N GLU A 74 -23.67 -32.99 6.21
CA GLU A 74 -24.97 -33.53 6.67
C GLU A 74 -25.19 -34.97 6.22
N ARG A 75 -24.77 -35.34 5.00
CA ARG A 75 -24.87 -36.74 4.52
C ARG A 75 -24.00 -37.71 5.34
N ASN A 76 -22.95 -37.20 5.97
CA ASN A 76 -21.97 -37.97 6.76
C ASN A 76 -22.24 -37.95 8.27
N LYS A 77 -23.32 -37.30 8.71
CA LYS A 77 -23.59 -37.02 10.12
C LYS A 77 -23.60 -38.26 11.02
N ALA A 78 -24.21 -39.36 10.57
CA ALA A 78 -24.27 -40.61 11.33
C ALA A 78 -22.87 -41.19 11.61
N GLY A 79 -22.02 -41.27 10.58
CA GLY A 79 -20.64 -41.76 10.76
C GLY A 79 -19.75 -40.78 11.52
N LEU A 80 -19.98 -39.47 11.39
CA LEU A 80 -19.27 -38.44 12.17
C LEU A 80 -19.61 -38.53 13.66
N LEU A 81 -20.86 -38.86 14.00
CA LEU A 81 -21.29 -39.11 15.38
C LEU A 81 -20.55 -40.31 16.00
N GLU A 82 -20.41 -41.42 15.26
CA GLU A 82 -19.64 -42.59 15.71
C GLU A 82 -18.16 -42.28 15.93
N GLN A 83 -17.60 -41.34 15.16
CA GLN A 83 -16.22 -40.85 15.32
C GLN A 83 -16.08 -39.77 16.42
N GLY A 84 -17.11 -39.51 17.21
CA GLY A 84 -17.07 -38.52 18.31
C GLY A 84 -17.20 -37.05 17.86
N LEU A 85 -17.50 -36.81 16.58
CA LEU A 85 -17.77 -35.48 16.01
C LEU A 85 -19.28 -35.19 16.01
N SER A 86 -19.86 -35.17 17.21
CA SER A 86 -21.30 -34.97 17.41
C SER A 86 -21.80 -33.55 17.14
N ASP A 87 -20.92 -32.55 17.20
CA ASP A 87 -21.23 -31.15 16.90
C ASP A 87 -20.74 -30.81 15.48
N PRO A 88 -21.64 -30.49 14.53
CA PRO A 88 -21.28 -30.05 13.19
C PRO A 88 -20.31 -28.87 13.17
N ASN A 89 -20.32 -28.02 14.20
CA ASN A 89 -19.36 -26.91 14.29
C ASN A 89 -17.91 -27.37 14.46
N LYS A 90 -17.67 -28.56 15.02
CA LYS A 90 -16.31 -29.10 15.15
C LYS A 90 -15.72 -29.45 13.80
N ILE A 91 -16.49 -30.10 12.91
CA ILE A 91 -16.02 -30.42 11.56
C ILE A 91 -15.82 -29.15 10.73
N PHE A 92 -16.72 -28.16 10.85
CA PHE A 92 -16.51 -26.87 10.17
C PHE A 92 -15.28 -26.12 10.68
N ARG A 93 -14.93 -26.22 11.97
CA ARG A 93 -13.68 -25.65 12.50
C ARG A 93 -12.46 -26.40 11.99
N LEU A 94 -12.49 -27.74 11.97
CA LEU A 94 -11.41 -28.56 11.43
C LEU A 94 -11.12 -28.22 9.96
N LEU A 95 -12.17 -28.11 9.14
CA LEU A 95 -12.03 -27.75 7.73
C LEU A 95 -11.43 -26.35 7.53
N LYS A 96 -11.70 -25.41 8.44
CA LYS A 96 -11.13 -24.06 8.41
C LYS A 96 -9.65 -24.01 8.82
N THR A 97 -9.16 -25.02 9.53
CA THR A 97 -7.76 -25.08 9.99
C THR A 97 -6.84 -25.83 9.03
N LEU A 98 -7.39 -26.44 7.98
CA LEU A 98 -6.61 -27.18 7.00
C LEU A 98 -5.59 -26.28 6.31
N GLN A 99 -4.35 -26.76 6.24
CA GLN A 99 -3.29 -26.15 5.46
C GLN A 99 -3.38 -26.56 3.98
N PRO A 100 -2.77 -25.81 3.05
CA PRO A 100 -2.66 -26.22 1.65
C PRO A 100 -2.09 -27.64 1.52
N GLY A 101 -2.74 -28.49 0.74
CA GLY A 101 -2.41 -29.90 0.55
C GLY A 101 -3.03 -30.85 1.57
N GLU A 102 -3.64 -30.35 2.65
CA GLU A 102 -4.33 -31.18 3.63
C GLU A 102 -5.75 -31.55 3.19
N ALA A 103 -6.23 -32.68 3.68
CA ALA A 103 -7.56 -33.15 3.41
C ALA A 103 -8.15 -33.94 4.59
N VAL A 104 -9.48 -33.94 4.70
CA VAL A 104 -10.22 -34.73 5.68
C VAL A 104 -11.01 -35.80 4.94
N ASN A 105 -10.84 -37.05 5.35
CA ASN A 105 -11.64 -38.16 4.85
C ASN A 105 -12.91 -38.29 5.68
N LEU A 106 -14.06 -38.37 5.03
CA LEU A 106 -15.36 -38.54 5.67
C LEU A 106 -15.77 -40.02 5.71
N PRO A 107 -16.72 -40.41 6.59
CA PRO A 107 -17.18 -41.79 6.73
C PRO A 107 -17.67 -42.45 5.44
N ASP A 108 -18.26 -41.69 4.52
CA ASP A 108 -18.69 -42.18 3.21
C ASP A 108 -17.55 -42.34 2.18
N GLY A 109 -16.31 -42.06 2.57
CA GLY A 109 -15.11 -42.08 1.72
C GLY A 109 -14.87 -40.79 0.93
N THR A 110 -15.71 -39.75 1.12
CA THR A 110 -15.49 -38.45 0.50
C THR A 110 -14.25 -37.78 1.09
N LEU A 111 -13.34 -37.36 0.22
CA LEU A 111 -12.15 -36.61 0.60
C LEU A 111 -12.40 -35.11 0.41
N LEU A 112 -12.40 -34.35 1.50
CA LEU A 112 -12.52 -32.88 1.48
C LEU A 112 -11.13 -32.23 1.54
N ARG A 113 -10.70 -31.60 0.45
CA ARG A 113 -9.40 -30.91 0.37
C ARG A 113 -9.50 -29.45 0.79
N ALA A 114 -8.43 -28.91 1.37
CA ALA A 114 -8.34 -27.52 1.81
C ALA A 114 -8.74 -26.51 0.70
N GLU A 115 -8.28 -26.75 -0.53
CA GLU A 115 -8.50 -25.88 -1.69
C GLU A 115 -9.94 -25.92 -2.22
N GLU A 116 -10.65 -27.01 -1.96
CA GLU A 116 -12.05 -27.20 -2.37
C GLU A 116 -13.02 -26.59 -1.35
N VAL A 117 -12.66 -26.67 -0.06
CA VAL A 117 -13.54 -26.23 1.02
C VAL A 117 -13.36 -24.75 1.38
N MET A 118 -12.21 -24.15 1.04
CA MET A 118 -11.93 -22.74 1.29
C MET A 118 -12.01 -21.89 0.02
N GLU A 119 -12.44 -20.64 0.16
CA GLU A 119 -12.18 -19.60 -0.83
C GLU A 119 -10.67 -19.26 -0.84
N ALA A 120 -10.20 -18.58 -1.89
CA ALA A 120 -8.85 -18.06 -1.91
C ALA A 120 -8.61 -17.07 -0.74
N ALA A 121 -7.37 -17.00 -0.27
CA ALA A 121 -6.98 -16.05 0.76
C ALA A 121 -7.25 -14.61 0.31
N LYS A 122 -7.72 -13.79 1.24
CA LYS A 122 -8.03 -12.40 1.03
C LYS A 122 -6.78 -11.57 1.23
N GLN A 123 -6.19 -11.11 0.13
CA GLN A 123 -5.01 -10.27 0.15
C GLN A 123 -5.31 -9.00 0.94
N GLY A 124 -4.45 -8.69 1.90
CA GLY A 124 -4.53 -7.46 2.66
C GLY A 124 -4.18 -6.24 1.80
N ARG A 125 -4.63 -5.07 2.24
CA ARG A 125 -4.32 -3.80 1.56
C ARG A 125 -2.88 -3.38 1.83
N LYS A 126 -2.24 -2.79 0.83
CA LYS A 126 -0.90 -2.20 0.93
C LYS A 126 -0.91 -0.72 0.53
N ILE A 127 -0.44 0.13 1.42
CA ILE A 127 -0.32 1.58 1.23
C ILE A 127 1.15 1.96 1.34
N VAL A 128 1.62 2.78 0.42
CA VAL A 128 2.97 3.37 0.45
C VAL A 128 2.82 4.88 0.59
N ILE A 129 3.52 5.46 1.55
CA ILE A 129 3.54 6.90 1.80
C ILE A 129 4.98 7.36 1.73
N CYS A 130 5.35 8.00 0.62
CA CYS A 130 6.65 8.64 0.49
C CYS A 130 6.66 9.95 1.29
N GLY A 131 7.74 10.21 2.03
CA GLY A 131 8.08 11.56 2.44
C GLY A 131 8.64 12.36 1.26
N ASP A 132 9.14 13.57 1.55
CA ASP A 132 9.79 14.42 0.56
C ASP A 132 10.99 13.69 -0.05
N THR A 133 11.07 13.69 -1.39
CA THR A 133 12.09 12.94 -2.09
C THR A 133 12.28 13.36 -3.54
N SER A 134 13.53 13.27 -4.00
CA SER A 134 13.92 13.35 -5.42
C SER A 134 14.17 11.97 -6.06
N ASP A 135 14.27 10.91 -5.23
CA ASP A 135 14.41 9.53 -5.66
C ASP A 135 13.90 8.57 -4.58
N ALA A 136 12.77 7.92 -4.89
CA ALA A 136 12.12 6.92 -4.04
C ALA A 136 12.64 5.48 -4.29
N SER A 137 13.78 5.29 -4.97
CA SER A 137 14.33 3.97 -5.26
C SER A 137 14.57 3.11 -4.02
N GLY A 138 14.87 3.71 -2.86
CA GLY A 138 15.12 3.00 -1.61
C GLY A 138 13.93 2.19 -1.08
N ILE A 139 12.68 2.63 -1.35
CA ILE A 139 11.46 1.90 -0.93
C ILE A 139 10.87 1.02 -2.02
N ALA A 140 11.44 1.03 -3.23
CA ALA A 140 10.86 0.37 -4.41
C ALA A 140 10.59 -1.12 -4.20
N ALA A 141 11.44 -1.82 -3.45
CA ALA A 141 11.27 -3.25 -3.16
C ALA A 141 10.07 -3.52 -2.25
N LEU A 142 9.84 -2.68 -1.23
CA LEU A 142 8.70 -2.80 -0.32
C LEU A 142 7.39 -2.31 -0.96
N ALA A 143 7.50 -1.31 -1.84
CA ALA A 143 6.37 -0.64 -2.48
C ALA A 143 5.72 -1.43 -3.63
N GLN A 144 6.30 -2.56 -4.04
CA GLN A 144 5.78 -3.38 -5.13
C GLN A 144 4.31 -3.76 -4.91
N ASP A 145 3.52 -3.59 -5.97
CA ASP A 145 2.10 -3.97 -6.06
C ASP A 145 1.20 -3.30 -5.01
N CYS A 146 1.58 -2.10 -4.54
CA CYS A 146 0.77 -1.36 -3.59
C CYS A 146 -0.60 -0.95 -4.17
N ASP A 147 -1.62 -0.94 -3.33
CA ASP A 147 -2.97 -0.50 -3.72
C ASP A 147 -3.03 1.01 -3.88
N VAL A 148 -2.29 1.74 -3.03
CA VAL A 148 -2.18 3.18 -3.05
C VAL A 148 -0.73 3.59 -2.80
N LEU A 149 -0.22 4.43 -3.69
CA LEU A 149 1.03 5.16 -3.53
C LEU A 149 0.71 6.64 -3.30
N VAL A 150 1.12 7.18 -2.17
CA VAL A 150 1.14 8.62 -1.88
C VAL A 150 2.55 9.12 -2.13
N HIS A 151 2.71 10.08 -3.05
CA HIS A 151 4.02 10.59 -3.46
C HIS A 151 3.99 12.12 -3.55
N GLU A 152 5.08 12.79 -3.20
CA GLU A 152 5.20 14.23 -3.41
C GLU A 152 5.29 14.61 -4.90
N ALA A 153 4.79 15.78 -5.25
CA ALA A 153 4.89 16.36 -6.59
C ALA A 153 5.07 17.88 -6.51
N THR A 154 6.11 18.30 -5.79
CA THR A 154 6.34 19.70 -5.41
C THR A 154 6.43 20.65 -6.60
N ASN A 155 7.23 20.31 -7.62
CA ASN A 155 7.46 21.17 -8.78
C ASN A 155 6.88 20.56 -10.06
N ALA A 156 6.16 21.34 -10.85
CA ALA A 156 5.57 20.88 -12.10
C ALA A 156 5.79 21.93 -13.18
N PHE A 157 6.28 21.54 -14.35
CA PHE A 157 6.49 22.48 -15.45
C PHE A 157 5.15 22.97 -16.01
N LEU A 158 4.78 24.22 -15.70
CA LEU A 158 3.52 24.83 -16.09
C LEU A 158 3.76 26.21 -16.69
N LEU A 159 3.29 26.43 -17.92
CA LEU A 159 3.20 27.78 -18.46
C LEU A 159 1.95 28.49 -17.89
N PRO A 160 2.04 29.77 -17.49
CA PRO A 160 3.19 30.68 -17.60
C PRO A 160 4.12 30.73 -16.37
N PHE A 161 3.93 29.87 -15.37
CA PHE A 161 4.70 29.90 -14.11
C PHE A 161 6.20 29.63 -14.32
N ASP A 162 6.54 28.77 -15.27
CA ASP A 162 7.91 28.38 -15.57
C ASP A 162 8.38 28.97 -16.91
N LYS A 163 9.67 29.31 -16.96
CA LYS A 163 10.39 29.62 -18.19
C LYS A 163 11.36 28.47 -18.49
N GLY A 164 11.67 28.24 -19.76
CA GLY A 164 12.56 27.15 -20.17
C GLY A 164 11.81 25.84 -20.44
N THR A 165 12.36 24.73 -19.98
CA THR A 165 11.90 23.38 -20.32
C THR A 165 11.52 22.56 -19.07
N TYR A 166 10.81 21.45 -19.30
CA TYR A 166 10.57 20.45 -18.25
C TYR A 166 11.88 19.96 -17.59
N MET A 167 12.95 19.78 -18.36
CA MET A 167 14.23 19.31 -17.84
C MET A 167 14.84 20.28 -16.83
N ASP A 168 14.61 21.58 -17.00
CA ASP A 168 15.10 22.60 -16.07
C ASP A 168 14.35 22.50 -14.73
N VAL A 169 13.03 22.34 -14.76
CA VAL A 169 12.20 22.15 -13.56
C VAL A 169 12.51 20.83 -12.86
N GLU A 170 12.70 19.74 -13.62
CA GLU A 170 13.08 18.45 -13.05
C GLU A 170 14.45 18.50 -12.37
N ARG A 171 15.44 19.15 -13.00
CA ARG A 171 16.76 19.35 -12.40
C ARG A 171 16.66 20.19 -11.13
N PHE A 172 15.85 21.26 -11.15
CA PHE A 172 15.62 22.09 -9.99
C PHE A 172 14.98 21.30 -8.84
N ALA A 173 13.93 20.51 -9.12
CA ALA A 173 13.27 19.67 -8.13
C ALA A 173 14.28 18.71 -7.48
N ARG A 174 15.05 17.98 -8.31
CA ARG A 174 16.08 17.05 -7.81
C ARG A 174 17.13 17.72 -6.93
N ALA A 175 17.62 18.89 -7.35
CA ALA A 175 18.63 19.64 -6.60
C ALA A 175 18.13 20.08 -5.21
N HIS A 176 16.82 20.29 -5.05
CA HIS A 176 16.17 20.64 -3.78
C HIS A 176 15.57 19.42 -3.09
N GLY A 177 15.90 18.20 -3.52
CA GLY A 177 15.42 16.97 -2.90
C GLY A 177 13.95 16.65 -3.14
N HIS A 178 13.33 17.22 -4.18
CA HIS A 178 11.90 17.07 -4.49
C HIS A 178 11.64 16.41 -5.85
N SER A 179 10.37 16.10 -6.10
CA SER A 179 9.88 15.41 -7.28
C SER A 179 8.90 16.24 -8.13
N THR A 180 8.82 15.87 -9.40
CA THR A 180 7.78 16.33 -10.33
C THR A 180 6.64 15.31 -10.45
N PRO A 181 5.45 15.70 -10.95
CA PRO A 181 4.38 14.75 -11.24
C PRO A 181 4.82 13.59 -12.14
N GLN A 182 5.66 13.87 -13.13
CA GLN A 182 6.21 12.86 -14.03
C GLN A 182 7.10 11.85 -13.30
N MET A 183 7.95 12.32 -12.37
CA MET A 183 8.80 11.47 -11.53
C MET A 183 7.94 10.57 -10.63
N ALA A 184 6.93 11.15 -9.96
CA ALA A 184 5.97 10.38 -9.16
C ALA A 184 5.24 9.32 -10.00
N GLY A 185 4.82 9.67 -11.22
CA GLY A 185 4.21 8.73 -12.14
C GLY A 185 5.15 7.63 -12.63
N HIS A 186 6.41 7.93 -12.94
CA HIS A 186 7.41 6.92 -13.29
C HIS A 186 7.67 5.95 -12.14
N PHE A 187 7.74 6.44 -10.90
CA PHE A 187 7.88 5.60 -9.73
C PHE A 187 6.65 4.71 -9.53
N ALA A 188 5.43 5.27 -9.65
CA ALA A 188 4.18 4.51 -9.60
C ALA A 188 4.15 3.37 -10.63
N HIS A 189 4.62 3.62 -11.85
CA HIS A 189 4.75 2.58 -12.89
C HIS A 189 5.73 1.49 -12.48
N ARG A 190 6.92 1.88 -11.99
CA ARG A 190 8.00 0.97 -11.60
C ARG A 190 7.59 0.01 -10.48
N VAL A 191 6.79 0.48 -9.52
CA VAL A 191 6.33 -0.35 -8.39
C VAL A 191 4.96 -1.00 -8.64
N ARG A 192 4.40 -0.86 -9.86
CA ARG A 192 3.07 -1.38 -10.22
C ARG A 192 1.96 -0.93 -9.25
N ALA A 193 2.03 0.32 -8.81
CA ALA A 193 1.01 0.88 -7.92
C ALA A 193 -0.36 0.88 -8.62
N LYS A 194 -1.42 0.50 -7.91
CA LYS A 194 -2.79 0.48 -8.48
C LYS A 194 -3.44 1.87 -8.52
N ARG A 195 -3.00 2.77 -7.64
CA ARG A 195 -3.41 4.19 -7.56
C ARG A 195 -2.23 5.05 -7.16
N LEU A 196 -2.15 6.25 -7.73
CA LEU A 196 -1.22 7.30 -7.37
C LEU A 196 -1.98 8.49 -6.81
N ILE A 197 -1.60 8.94 -5.62
CA ILE A 197 -2.08 10.17 -4.99
C ILE A 197 -0.87 11.09 -4.85
N MET A 198 -0.93 12.24 -5.49
CA MET A 198 0.11 13.26 -5.37
C MET A 198 -0.23 14.24 -4.26
N THR A 199 0.78 14.66 -3.51
CA THR A 199 0.65 15.67 -2.43
C THR A 199 1.88 16.58 -2.40
N HIS A 200 1.98 17.42 -1.37
CA HIS A 200 3.12 18.30 -1.11
C HIS A 200 3.41 19.23 -2.31
N PHE A 201 2.38 19.95 -2.74
CA PHE A 201 2.49 20.85 -3.89
C PHE A 201 3.18 22.16 -3.50
N SER A 202 3.95 22.74 -4.44
CA SER A 202 4.55 24.07 -4.21
C SER A 202 3.48 25.12 -3.87
N PRO A 203 3.72 25.98 -2.87
CA PRO A 203 2.81 27.07 -2.51
C PRO A 203 2.51 28.06 -3.63
N ARG A 204 3.27 28.02 -4.73
CA ARG A 204 3.00 28.82 -5.93
C ARG A 204 1.69 28.45 -6.62
N TYR A 205 1.17 27.23 -6.37
CA TYR A 205 -0.17 26.83 -6.75
C TYR A 205 -1.09 27.08 -5.58
N LYS A 206 -2.14 27.90 -5.78
CA LYS A 206 -3.12 28.14 -4.72
C LYS A 206 -3.81 26.82 -4.38
N GLY A 207 -3.86 26.50 -3.09
CA GLY A 207 -4.57 25.31 -2.56
C GLY A 207 -6.06 25.54 -2.37
N ASP A 208 -6.67 26.46 -3.12
CA ASP A 208 -8.10 26.76 -3.02
C ASP A 208 -8.93 25.95 -4.03
N LEU A 209 -10.27 25.97 -3.85
CA LEU A 209 -11.20 25.29 -4.76
C LEU A 209 -11.61 26.15 -5.96
N SER A 210 -10.82 27.18 -6.31
CA SER A 210 -11.11 28.00 -7.48
C SER A 210 -10.96 27.16 -8.76
N PRO A 211 -11.71 27.48 -9.84
CA PRO A 211 -11.58 26.77 -11.11
C PRO A 211 -10.15 26.76 -11.67
N GLU A 212 -9.38 27.82 -11.42
CA GLU A 212 -7.98 27.94 -11.85
C GLU A 212 -7.08 26.94 -11.13
N SER A 213 -7.19 26.86 -9.80
CA SER A 213 -6.44 25.91 -8.97
C SER A 213 -6.79 24.46 -9.30
N LEU A 214 -8.08 24.16 -9.47
CA LEU A 214 -8.53 22.84 -9.89
C LEU A 214 -8.02 22.47 -11.28
N ALA A 215 -7.97 23.43 -12.22
CA ALA A 215 -7.39 23.20 -13.54
C ALA A 215 -5.88 22.93 -13.49
N ILE A 216 -5.15 23.58 -12.57
CA ILE A 216 -3.73 23.28 -12.32
C ILE A 216 -3.59 21.85 -11.80
N MET A 217 -4.34 21.46 -10.77
CA MET A 217 -4.29 20.11 -10.21
C MET A 217 -4.63 19.05 -11.25
N LYS A 218 -5.61 19.30 -12.12
CA LYS A 218 -5.94 18.40 -13.24
C LYS A 218 -4.78 18.24 -14.22
N ARG A 219 -4.04 19.31 -14.52
CA ARG A 219 -2.85 19.25 -15.38
C ARG A 219 -1.74 18.43 -14.73
N LEU A 220 -1.53 18.55 -13.42
CA LEU A 220 -0.58 17.73 -12.67
C LEU A 220 -0.97 16.24 -12.74
N GLU A 221 -2.24 15.92 -12.52
CA GLU A 221 -2.78 14.56 -12.69
C GLU A 221 -2.50 14.02 -14.09
N ASP A 222 -2.75 14.81 -15.14
CA ASP A 222 -2.50 14.42 -16.52
C ASP A 222 -1.01 14.14 -16.80
N MET A 223 -0.10 14.93 -16.22
CA MET A 223 1.35 14.72 -16.33
C MET A 223 1.77 13.38 -15.71
N ALA A 224 1.34 13.12 -14.47
CA ALA A 224 1.66 11.88 -13.77
C ALA A 224 0.96 10.66 -14.39
N ARG A 225 -0.25 10.82 -14.92
CA ARG A 225 -0.97 9.75 -15.64
C ARG A 225 -0.18 9.25 -16.84
N LYS A 226 0.37 10.16 -17.65
CA LYS A 226 1.13 9.80 -18.84
C LYS A 226 2.33 8.91 -18.53
N THR A 227 3.03 9.15 -17.42
CA THR A 227 4.22 8.38 -17.03
C THR A 227 3.91 7.14 -16.19
N SER A 228 2.84 7.18 -15.39
CA SER A 228 2.37 6.02 -14.60
C SER A 228 1.67 4.95 -15.44
N LYS A 229 1.08 5.34 -16.58
CA LYS A 229 0.20 4.49 -17.41
C LYS A 229 -1.06 4.00 -16.68
N LEU A 230 -1.42 4.68 -15.58
CA LEU A 230 -2.65 4.42 -14.86
C LEU A 230 -3.86 5.03 -15.58
N ARG A 231 -5.05 4.48 -15.31
CA ARG A 231 -6.31 5.10 -15.73
C ARG A 231 -6.48 6.47 -15.06
N ALA A 232 -7.24 7.37 -15.68
CA ALA A 232 -7.43 8.71 -15.16
C ALA A 232 -8.11 8.74 -13.78
N ASP A 233 -8.98 7.77 -13.46
CA ASP A 233 -9.63 7.61 -12.14
C ASP A 233 -8.68 7.10 -11.04
N ARG A 234 -7.42 6.81 -11.39
CA ARG A 234 -6.41 6.21 -10.50
C ARG A 234 -5.24 7.14 -10.20
N VAL A 235 -5.26 8.36 -10.73
CA VAL A 235 -4.24 9.39 -10.48
C VAL A 235 -4.94 10.63 -9.94
N LEU A 236 -4.64 10.99 -8.70
CA LEU A 236 -5.34 12.05 -7.98
C LEU A 236 -4.34 13.07 -7.46
N ALA A 237 -4.62 14.35 -7.63
CA ALA A 237 -3.97 15.40 -6.85
C ALA A 237 -4.76 15.57 -5.55
N ALA A 238 -4.09 15.33 -4.41
CA ALA A 238 -4.71 15.49 -3.10
C ALA A 238 -5.10 16.96 -2.84
N HIS A 239 -6.12 17.16 -2.02
CA HIS A 239 -6.44 18.46 -1.46
C HIS A 239 -6.78 18.28 0.02
N ASP A 240 -6.77 19.38 0.76
CA ASP A 240 -7.08 19.35 2.19
C ASP A 240 -8.43 18.67 2.43
N LEU A 241 -8.46 17.83 3.46
CA LEU A 241 -9.63 17.04 3.88
C LEU A 241 -10.13 16.00 2.86
N MET A 242 -9.38 15.72 1.79
CA MET A 242 -9.72 14.66 0.84
C MET A 242 -9.76 13.29 1.52
N LEU A 243 -10.85 12.54 1.29
CA LEU A 243 -11.00 11.16 1.74
C LEU A 243 -10.90 10.22 0.54
N VAL A 244 -9.94 9.28 0.59
CA VAL A 244 -9.77 8.28 -0.46
C VAL A 244 -10.03 6.88 0.10
N PRO A 245 -11.15 6.22 -0.26
CA PRO A 245 -11.43 4.87 0.21
C PRO A 245 -10.50 3.86 -0.48
N ILE A 246 -9.94 2.94 0.31
CA ILE A 246 -9.05 1.87 -0.18
C ILE A 246 -9.84 0.55 -0.12
N PRO A 247 -10.44 0.12 -1.25
CA PRO A 247 -11.20 -1.11 -1.28
C PRO A 247 -10.28 -2.31 -1.07
N SER A 248 -10.84 -3.40 -0.53
CA SER A 248 -10.12 -4.67 -0.51
C SER A 248 -9.81 -5.11 -1.95
N PRO A 249 -8.59 -5.62 -2.24
CA PRO A 249 -8.20 -6.09 -3.57
C PRO A 249 -9.20 -7.08 -4.18
N HIS A 250 -9.84 -7.90 -3.35
CA HIS A 250 -10.84 -8.90 -3.77
C HIS A 250 -12.12 -8.27 -4.35
N LYS A 251 -12.62 -7.18 -3.74
CA LYS A 251 -13.80 -6.45 -4.27
C LYS A 251 -13.51 -5.77 -5.60
N MET A 252 -12.24 -5.52 -5.92
CA MET A 252 -11.84 -4.88 -7.16
C MET A 252 -11.75 -5.84 -8.35
N ALA A 253 -11.46 -7.12 -8.11
CA ALA A 253 -11.44 -8.15 -9.14
C ALA A 253 -12.86 -8.53 -9.61
N GLU A 254 -13.83 -8.56 -8.69
CA GLU A 254 -15.25 -8.87 -9.02
C GLU A 254 -15.93 -7.78 -9.86
N VAL A 255 -15.49 -6.52 -9.73
CA VAL A 255 -16.07 -5.38 -10.48
C VAL A 255 -15.36 -5.17 -11.83
N GLY A 256 -14.17 -5.75 -12.04
CA GLY A 256 -13.37 -5.61 -13.26
C GLY A 256 -13.50 -6.76 -14.26
N ALA A 257 -14.46 -7.67 -14.07
CA ALA A 257 -14.70 -8.81 -14.96
C ALA A 257 -15.72 -8.51 -16.08
N ASP A 258 -16.36 -7.34 -16.04
CA ASP A 258 -17.25 -6.82 -17.08
C ASP A 258 -16.63 -5.52 -17.65
N ASP A 259 -15.55 -5.62 -18.44
CA ASP A 259 -15.08 -4.59 -19.37
C ASP A 259 -14.10 -5.19 -20.41
#